data_AF-A0A2H6ECQ9-F1
#
_entry.id   AF-A0A2H6ECQ9-F1
#
_cell.length_a   1.000
_cell.length_b   1.000
_cell.length_c   1.000
_cell.angle_alpha   90.00
_cell.angle_beta   90.00
_cell.angle_gamma   90.00
#
_symmetry.space_group_name_H-M   'P 1'
#
loop_
_entity.id
_entity.type
_entity.pdbx_description
1 polymer ?
#
loop_
_entity_poly.entity_id
_entity_poly.type
_entity_poly.pdbx_seq_one_letter_code
_entity_poly.pdbx_strand_id
1 'polypeptide(L)' 'MFGNIGVPEILLIVAFILVFFGAKKLPEIAKGIGKGIKEFKSEINTIKDTVEPIKKELK' A
#
# COMPACT_ATOMS: atom_id res chain seq x y z
N MET A 1 12.85 -11.26 28.21
CA MET A 1 11.79 -12.26 27.94
C MET A 1 10.71 -11.76 26.97
N PHE A 2 11.01 -10.84 26.03
CA PHE A 2 10.08 -10.34 25.00
C PHE A 2 10.85 -9.87 23.74
N GLY A 3 11.92 -10.58 23.36
CA GLY A 3 12.89 -10.07 22.39
C GLY A 3 12.51 -10.27 20.92
N ASN A 4 11.76 -11.32 20.60
CA ASN A 4 11.49 -11.69 19.22
C ASN A 4 9.99 -11.94 19.09
N ILE A 5 9.25 -10.95 18.58
CA ILE A 5 7.92 -11.22 18.03
C ILE A 5 8.15 -12.21 16.89
N GLY A 6 7.87 -13.48 17.17
CA GLY A 6 8.05 -14.55 16.22
C GLY A 6 6.92 -14.59 15.22
N VAL A 7 7.09 -15.46 14.22
CA VAL A 7 6.01 -15.84 13.31
C VAL A 7 4.73 -16.27 14.06
N PRO A 8 4.79 -17.01 15.19
CA PRO A 8 3.59 -17.40 15.93
C PRO A 8 2.78 -16.22 16.48
N GLU A 9 3.44 -15.23 17.09
CA GLU A 9 2.76 -14.05 17.67
C GLU A 9 2.10 -13.21 16.58
N ILE A 10 2.76 -13.02 15.44
CA ILE A 10 2.18 -12.31 14.28
C ILE A 10 0.94 -13.06 13.77
N LEU A 11 1.01 -14.39 13.68
CA LEU A 11 -0.11 -15.21 13.23
C LEU A 11 -1.33 -15.07 14.16
N LEU A 12 -1.09 -14.98 15.47
CA LEU A 12 -2.13 -14.82 16.49
C LEU A 12 -2.80 -13.45 16.40
N ILE A 13 -2.02 -12.38 16.19
CA ILE A 13 -2.52 -11.02 15.95
C ILE A 13 -3.37 -10.98 14.67
N VAL A 14 -2.86 -11.56 13.58
CA VAL A 14 -3.59 -11.64 12.31
C VAL A 14 -4.88 -12.44 12.49
N ALA A 15 -4.84 -13.58 13.17
CA ALA A 15 -6.04 -14.37 13.46
C ALA A 15 -7.08 -13.57 14.25
N PHE A 16 -6.66 -12.78 15.25
CA PHE A 16 -7.55 -11.89 15.99
C PHE A 16 -8.21 -10.88 15.05
N ILE A 17 -7.43 -10.16 14.25
CA ILE A 17 -7.95 -9.20 13.25
C ILE A 17 -8.93 -9.89 12.29
N LEU A 18 -8.62 -11.09 11.82
CA LEU A 18 -9.48 -11.84 10.90
C LEU A 18 -10.80 -12.28 11.55
N VAL A 19 -10.84 -12.54 12.85
CA VAL A 19 -12.09 -12.88 13.57
C VAL A 19 -12.97 -11.64 13.72
N PHE A 20 -12.41 -10.49 14.09
CA PHE A 20 -13.19 -9.25 14.28
C PHE A 20 -13.62 -8.60 12.97
N PHE A 21 -12.73 -8.53 11.99
CA PHE A 21 -13.00 -7.86 10.71
C PHE A 21 -13.45 -8.82 9.61
N GLY A 22 -13.23 -10.13 9.78
CA GLY A 22 -13.50 -11.14 8.78
C GLY A 22 -12.38 -11.28 7.75
N ALA A 23 -12.07 -12.51 7.35
CA ALA A 23 -11.04 -12.80 6.35
C ALA A 23 -11.28 -12.18 4.97
N LYS A 24 -12.52 -11.79 4.66
CA LYS A 24 -12.88 -11.12 3.41
C LYS A 24 -12.55 -9.63 3.39
N LYS A 25 -12.47 -8.95 4.55
CA LYS A 25 -12.21 -7.50 4.59
C LYS A 25 -10.76 -7.12 4.34
N LEU A 26 -9.82 -7.96 4.76
CA LEU A 26 -8.39 -7.74 4.50
C LEU A 26 -8.07 -7.63 3.00
N PRO A 27 -8.47 -8.58 2.12
CA PRO A 27 -8.21 -8.47 0.68
C PRO A 27 -9.06 -7.38 0.01
N GLU A 28 -10.23 -7.05 0.54
CA GLU A 28 -11.07 -5.96 0.03
C GLU A 28 -10.39 -4.59 0.23
N ILE A 29 -9.87 -4.34 1.44
CA ILE A 29 -9.09 -3.14 1.76
C ILE A 29 -7.79 -3.09 0.94
N ALA A 30 -7.07 -4.22 0.82
CA ALA A 30 -5.85 -4.30 0.03
C ALA A 30 -6.10 -3.99 -1.47
N LYS A 31 -7.22 -4.46 -2.02
CA LYS A 31 -7.63 -4.13 -3.40
C LYS A 31 -7.94 -2.64 -3.56
N GLY A 32 -8.66 -2.04 -2.60
CA GLY A 32 -8.96 -0.61 -2.62
C GLY A 32 -7.70 0.26 -2.55
N ILE A 33 -6.82 -0.03 -1.58
CA ILE A 33 -5.54 0.66 -1.41
C ILE A 33 -4.65 0.45 -2.65
N GLY A 34 -4.56 -0.78 -3.16
CA GLY A 34 -3.75 -1.09 -4.34
C GLY A 34 -4.21 -0.34 -5.59
N LYS A 35 -5.53 -0.19 -5.77
CA LYS A 35 -6.09 0.62 -6.86
C LYS A 35 -5.75 2.10 -6.68
N GLY A 36 -5.92 2.65 -5.48
CA GLY A 36 -5.58 4.05 -5.18
C GLY A 36 -4.10 4.36 -5.38
N ILE A 37 -3.19 3.49 -4.90
CA ILE A 37 -1.75 3.64 -5.12
C ILE A 37 -1.40 3.59 -6.61
N LYS A 38 -2.05 2.70 -7.37
CA LYS A 38 -1.83 2.58 -8.82
C LYS A 38 -2.24 3.85 -9.56
N GLU A 39 -3.42 4.39 -9.26
CA GLU A 39 -3.93 5.64 -9.85
C GLU A 39 -3.03 6.82 -9.48
N PHE A 40 -2.68 6.97 -8.20
CA PHE A 40 -1.76 8.00 -7.72
C PHE A 40 -0.40 7.94 -8.41
N LYS A 41 0.18 6.75 -8.56
CA LYS A 41 1.46 6.57 -9.27
C LYS A 41 1.34 6.92 -10.76
N SER A 42 0.21 6.59 -11.38
CA SER A 42 -0.04 6.91 -12.80
C SER A 42 -0.08 8.41 -13.02
N GLU A 43 -0.82 9.14 -12.18
CA GLU A 43 -0.93 10.60 -12.28
C GLU A 43 0.41 11.29 -12.03
N ILE A 44 1.18 10.85 -11.03
CA ILE A 44 2.53 11.37 -10.79
C ILE A 44 3.43 11.20 -12.01
N ASN A 45 3.36 10.05 -12.69
CA ASN A 45 4.17 9.82 -13.89
C ASN A 45 3.72 10.75 -15.04
N THR A 46 2.42 10.90 -15.28
CA THR A 46 1.91 11.83 -16.29
C THR A 46 2.36 13.28 -16.02
N ILE A 47 2.36 13.71 -14.75
CA ILE A 47 2.86 15.03 -14.37
C ILE A 47 4.36 15.13 -14.65
N LYS A 48 5.16 14.11 -14.30
CA LYS A 48 6.60 14.10 -14.60
C LYS A 48 6.88 14.20 -16.10
N ASP A 49 6.18 13.43 -16.91
CA ASP A 49 6.34 13.42 -18.38
C ASP A 49 5.98 14.78 -19.00
N THR A 50 5.09 15.55 -18.34
CA THR A 50 4.72 16.91 -18.76
C THR A 50 5.72 17.98 -18.27
N VAL A 51 6.30 17.78 -17.08
CA VAL A 51 7.22 18.75 -16.44
C VAL A 51 8.67 18.60 -16.92
N GLU A 52 9.10 17.39 -17.28
CA GLU A 52 10.43 17.12 -17.83
C GLU A 52 10.79 17.91 -19.11
N PRO A 53 9.91 18.04 -20.13
CA PRO A 53 10.20 18.86 -21.30
C PRO A 53 10.30 20.36 -20.96
N ILE A 54 9.44 20.87 -20.07
CA ILE A 54 9.47 22.27 -19.62
C ILE A 54 10.79 22.58 -18.89
N LYS A 55 11.28 21.64 -18.07
CA LYS A 55 12.56 21.78 -17.37
C LYS A 55 13.77 21.76 -18.31
N LYS A 56 13.66 21.10 -19.48
CA LYS A 56 14.72 21.09 -20.51
C LYS A 56 14.74 22.39 -21.33
N GLU A 57 13.60 23.04 -21.55
CA GLU A 57 13.55 24.32 -22.28
C GLU A 57 13.97 25.53 -21.42
N LEU A 58 13.84 25.44 -20.09
CA LEU A 58 14.26 26.49 -19.15
C LEU A 58 15.76 26.44 -18.79
N LYS A 59 16.52 25.48 -19.31
CA LYS A 59 17.95 25.27 -19.04
C LYS A 59 18.79 25.58 -20.26
#